data_AF-W5N926-F1
#
_entry.id   AF-W5N926-F1
#
_cell.length_a   1.000
_cell.length_b   1.000
_cell.length_c   1.000
_cell.angle_alpha   90.00
_cell.angle_beta   90.00
_cell.angle_gamma   90.00
#
_symmetry.space_group_name_H-M   'P 1'
#
loop_
_entity.id
_entity.type
_entity.pdbx_description
1 polymer ?
#
loop_
_entity_poly.entity_id
_entity_poly.type
_entity_poly.pdbx_seq_one_letter_code
_entity_poly.pdbx_strand_id
1 'polypeptide(L)'
;CRACNAILTYNSKRSGTSSLQQHVDFGCSCPAGAASQRQMLVSEYLLKPVTSVPATVKSQLSDKCVEFCFWDIRPFHMVAEKGFIDLAQELINVGASHGHVPSESVLPDPTTISWKCKVIAAMKRQDVVREISRNMSDIILTITCHYITPDFKLKNRLLIMFPHEEAKTGDKIQRELQQQLVSVLGFDAAVMNKFVWVTDQGSNIIAALVPYCHLDCQDHVYNTVFKH
;
A
#
# COMPACT_ATOMS: atom_id res chain seq x y z
N CYS A 1 -46.70 -24.06 16.74
CA CYS A 1 -48.01 -24.39 16.14
C CYS A 1 -47.78 -25.18 14.86
N ARG A 2 -48.45 -26.32 14.66
CA ARG A 2 -48.28 -27.12 13.43
C ARG A 2 -49.01 -26.54 12.21
N ALA A 3 -49.96 -25.61 12.41
CA ALA A 3 -50.71 -24.98 11.34
C ALA A 3 -50.00 -23.74 10.76
N CYS A 4 -49.45 -22.86 11.61
CA CYS A 4 -48.77 -21.63 11.17
C CYS A 4 -47.25 -21.62 11.40
N ASN A 5 -46.66 -22.71 11.88
CA ASN A 5 -45.23 -22.82 12.25
C ASN A 5 -44.72 -21.79 13.28
N ALA A 6 -45.60 -21.01 13.92
CA ALA A 6 -45.21 -20.11 14.99
C ALA A 6 -44.60 -20.88 16.18
N ILE A 7 -43.45 -20.43 16.67
CA ILE A 7 -42.83 -20.96 17.89
C ILE A 7 -43.53 -20.31 19.08
N LEU A 8 -44.24 -21.11 19.87
CA LEU A 8 -44.93 -20.65 21.07
C LEU A 8 -44.05 -20.97 22.27
N THR A 9 -43.70 -19.94 23.03
CA THR A 9 -42.77 -20.04 24.16
C THR A 9 -43.51 -20.17 25.47
N TYR A 10 -43.16 -21.20 26.24
CA TYR A 10 -43.64 -21.39 27.61
C TYR A 10 -42.71 -20.64 28.58
N ASN A 11 -43.27 -19.77 29.43
CA ASN A 11 -42.51 -19.03 30.44
C ASN A 11 -43.06 -19.31 31.85
N SER A 12 -42.39 -20.21 32.57
CA SER A 12 -42.77 -20.64 33.91
C SER A 12 -42.72 -19.55 34.99
N LYS A 13 -42.06 -18.41 34.74
CA LYS A 13 -41.85 -17.34 35.74
C LYS A 13 -42.81 -16.15 35.62
N ARG A 14 -43.50 -15.98 34.49
CA ARG A 14 -44.37 -14.79 34.25
C ARG A 14 -45.78 -15.12 33.80
N SER A 15 -45.95 -15.98 32.80
CA SER A 15 -47.22 -16.10 32.09
C SER A 15 -47.61 -17.54 31.76
N GLY A 16 -46.82 -18.54 32.15
CA GLY A 16 -47.13 -19.94 31.90
C GLY A 16 -47.42 -20.20 30.41
N THR A 17 -48.65 -20.63 30.12
CA THR A 17 -49.16 -20.93 28.77
C THR A 17 -49.90 -19.77 28.11
N SER A 18 -49.86 -18.53 28.62
CA SER A 18 -50.63 -17.42 28.04
C SER A 18 -50.32 -17.15 26.56
N SER A 19 -49.09 -17.42 26.09
CA SER A 19 -48.73 -17.31 24.67
C SER A 19 -49.46 -18.35 23.80
N LEU A 20 -49.71 -19.54 24.34
CA LEU A 20 -50.51 -20.58 23.70
C LEU A 20 -51.99 -20.22 23.76
N GLN A 21 -52.47 -19.73 24.91
CA GLN A 21 -53.87 -19.35 25.10
C GLN A 21 -54.26 -18.18 24.18
N GLN A 22 -53.47 -17.12 24.11
CA GLN A 22 -53.70 -16.03 23.16
C GLN A 22 -53.67 -16.51 21.70
N HIS A 23 -52.81 -17.46 21.36
CA HIS A 23 -52.77 -18.01 20.01
C HIS A 23 -54.05 -18.79 19.65
N VAL A 24 -54.67 -19.45 20.63
CA VAL A 24 -55.97 -20.12 20.46
C VAL A 24 -57.10 -19.10 20.40
N ASP A 25 -57.12 -18.15 21.33
CA ASP A 25 -58.22 -17.19 21.51
C ASP A 25 -58.33 -16.17 20.37
N PHE A 26 -57.19 -15.69 19.86
CA PHE A 26 -57.13 -14.72 18.76
C PHE A 26 -57.05 -15.38 17.37
N GLY A 27 -57.16 -16.71 17.32
CA GLY A 27 -57.14 -17.50 16.09
C GLY A 27 -55.73 -17.65 15.50
N CYS A 28 -55.45 -18.87 15.04
CA CYS A 28 -54.25 -19.19 14.27
C CYS A 28 -54.33 -18.51 12.89
N SER A 29 -53.99 -17.22 12.85
CA SER A 29 -54.01 -16.41 11.64
C SER A 29 -52.79 -16.79 10.80
N CYS A 30 -52.96 -17.73 9.87
CA CYS A 30 -52.02 -17.90 8.76
C CYS A 30 -52.30 -16.78 7.76
N PRO A 31 -51.39 -15.81 7.53
CA PRO A 31 -51.55 -14.91 6.38
C PRO A 31 -51.40 -15.78 5.13
N ALA A 32 -52.47 -15.90 4.35
CA ALA A 32 -52.42 -16.46 3.00
C ALA A 32 -51.51 -15.57 2.15
N GLY A 33 -50.20 -15.87 2.17
CA GLY A 33 -49.16 -15.03 1.54
C GLY A 33 -47.79 -15.06 2.22
N ALA A 34 -47.62 -15.67 3.39
CA ALA A 34 -46.32 -15.70 4.09
C ALA A 34 -45.36 -16.82 3.62
N ALA A 35 -45.42 -17.22 2.35
CA ALA A 35 -44.46 -18.14 1.75
C ALA A 35 -43.20 -17.38 1.28
N SER A 36 -42.47 -16.70 2.18
CA SER A 36 -41.11 -16.21 1.87
C SER A 36 -40.25 -15.72 3.07
N GLN A 37 -40.65 -15.89 4.33
CA GLN A 37 -39.71 -15.62 5.43
C GLN A 37 -38.94 -16.90 5.75
N ARG A 38 -37.83 -17.09 5.02
CA ARG A 38 -36.83 -18.12 5.27
C ARG A 38 -36.35 -17.96 6.72
N GLN A 39 -36.65 -18.92 7.57
CA GLN A 39 -36.16 -18.94 8.95
C GLN A 39 -34.64 -19.13 8.90
N MET A 40 -33.87 -18.19 9.45
CA MET A 40 -32.40 -18.23 9.42
C MET A 40 -31.89 -19.53 10.04
N LEU A 41 -30.86 -20.13 9.42
CA LEU A 41 -30.22 -21.32 9.94
C LEU A 41 -29.43 -20.95 11.21
N VAL A 42 -29.40 -21.84 12.21
CA VAL A 42 -28.64 -21.63 13.47
C VAL A 42 -27.16 -21.30 13.19
N SER A 43 -26.61 -21.81 12.09
CA SER A 43 -25.25 -21.49 11.61
C SER A 43 -25.07 -20.01 11.25
N GLU A 44 -26.10 -19.33 10.74
CA GLU A 44 -26.06 -17.88 10.45
C GLU A 44 -26.13 -17.03 11.72
N TYR A 45 -26.60 -17.59 12.85
CA TYR A 45 -26.64 -16.90 14.14
C TYR A 45 -25.27 -16.86 14.83
N LEU A 46 -24.39 -17.81 14.50
CA LEU A 46 -23.06 -17.96 15.08
C LEU A 46 -21.96 -17.22 14.29
N LEU A 47 -22.20 -16.96 13.00
CA LEU A 47 -21.40 -16.03 12.22
C LEU A 47 -21.88 -14.63 12.57
N LYS A 48 -21.13 -13.88 13.39
CA LYS A 48 -21.38 -12.43 13.50
C LYS A 48 -21.36 -11.88 12.08
N PRO A 49 -22.48 -11.36 11.55
CA PRO A 49 -22.47 -10.70 10.27
C PRO A 49 -21.44 -9.58 10.38
N VAL A 50 -20.59 -9.41 9.37
CA VAL A 50 -19.95 -8.11 9.16
C VAL A 50 -21.11 -7.12 9.19
N THR A 51 -21.17 -6.28 10.23
CA THR A 51 -22.31 -5.41 10.49
C THR A 51 -22.50 -4.53 9.26
N SER A 52 -23.44 -4.90 8.41
CA SER A 52 -23.68 -4.16 7.18
C SER A 52 -24.28 -2.83 7.59
N VAL A 53 -23.51 -1.75 7.41
CA VAL A 53 -24.00 -0.39 7.65
C VAL A 53 -25.28 -0.18 6.82
N PRO A 54 -26.40 0.26 7.43
CA PRO A 54 -27.66 0.45 6.73
C PRO A 54 -27.49 1.33 5.48
N ALA A 55 -28.26 1.03 4.42
CA ALA A 55 -28.17 1.75 3.16
C ALA A 55 -28.39 3.26 3.30
N THR A 56 -29.28 3.66 4.22
CA THR A 56 -29.54 5.07 4.55
C THR A 56 -28.30 5.75 5.12
N VAL A 57 -27.58 5.10 6.04
CA VAL A 57 -26.33 5.61 6.63
C VAL A 57 -25.22 5.68 5.59
N LYS A 58 -25.15 4.69 4.68
CA LYS A 58 -24.20 4.73 3.55
C LYS A 58 -24.49 5.90 2.61
N SER A 59 -25.75 6.17 2.29
CA SER A 59 -26.14 7.31 1.47
C SER A 59 -25.73 8.63 2.12
N GLN A 60 -26.01 8.80 3.42
CA GLN A 60 -25.60 10.00 4.17
C GLN A 60 -24.08 10.17 4.18
N LEU A 61 -23.32 9.08 4.32
CA LEU A 61 -21.87 9.13 4.23
C LEU A 61 -21.39 9.55 2.84
N SER A 62 -22.03 9.06 1.77
CA SER A 62 -21.74 9.48 0.40
C SER A 62 -21.97 10.97 0.21
N ASP A 63 -23.06 11.53 0.72
CA ASP A 63 -23.35 12.97 0.66
C ASP A 63 -22.26 13.78 1.39
N LYS A 64 -21.82 13.31 2.57
CA LYS A 64 -20.72 13.94 3.31
C LYS A 64 -19.37 13.86 2.60
N CYS A 65 -19.08 12.77 1.91
CA CYS A 65 -17.88 12.68 1.06
C CYS A 65 -17.94 13.66 -0.12
N VAL A 66 -19.11 13.85 -0.74
CA VAL A 66 -19.31 14.84 -1.81
C VAL A 66 -19.09 16.26 -1.27
N GLU A 67 -19.71 16.59 -0.14
CA GLU A 67 -19.52 17.88 0.53
C GLU A 67 -18.05 18.14 0.87
N PHE A 68 -17.35 17.15 1.44
CA PHE A 68 -15.92 17.24 1.74
C PHE A 68 -15.09 17.55 0.48
N CYS A 69 -15.30 16.80 -0.61
CA CYS A 69 -14.57 17.06 -1.85
C CYS A 69 -14.91 18.42 -2.46
N PHE A 70 -16.17 18.85 -2.37
CA PHE A 70 -16.65 20.11 -2.93
C PHE A 70 -16.13 21.32 -2.16
N TRP A 71 -16.34 21.36 -0.83
CA TRP A 71 -15.98 22.51 0.00
C TRP A 71 -14.47 22.67 0.18
N ASP A 72 -13.74 21.57 0.27
CA ASP A 72 -12.29 21.60 0.50
C ASP A 72 -11.46 21.48 -0.80
N ILE A 73 -12.13 21.48 -1.96
CA ILE A 73 -11.53 21.35 -3.30
C ILE A 73 -10.57 20.15 -3.34
N ARG A 74 -11.07 18.99 -2.92
CA ARG A 74 -10.30 17.74 -2.91
C ARG A 74 -10.66 16.87 -4.11
N PRO A 75 -9.69 16.14 -4.70
CA PRO A 75 -10.01 15.22 -5.77
C PRO A 75 -10.88 14.07 -5.25
N PHE A 76 -11.81 13.58 -6.07
CA PHE A 76 -12.74 12.52 -5.66
C PHE A 76 -12.05 11.22 -5.23
N HIS A 77 -10.86 10.93 -5.74
CA HIS A 77 -10.13 9.73 -5.34
C HIS A 77 -9.55 9.82 -3.92
N MET A 78 -9.51 10.99 -3.29
CA MET A 78 -8.99 11.17 -1.93
C MET A 78 -9.67 10.27 -0.91
N VAL A 79 -11.00 10.07 -1.01
CA VAL A 79 -11.75 9.21 -0.07
C VAL A 79 -11.43 7.72 -0.20
N ALA A 80 -10.77 7.32 -1.30
CA ALA A 80 -10.31 5.96 -1.54
C ALA A 80 -8.82 5.78 -1.22
N GLU A 81 -8.09 6.84 -0.89
CA GLU A 81 -6.66 6.73 -0.58
C GLU A 81 -6.41 6.14 0.80
N LYS A 82 -5.33 5.36 0.91
CA LYS A 82 -4.95 4.67 2.15
C LYS A 82 -4.87 5.62 3.35
N GLY A 83 -4.28 6.81 3.18
CA GLY A 83 -4.13 7.77 4.27
C GLY A 83 -5.46 8.26 4.83
N PHE A 84 -6.45 8.50 3.97
CA PHE A 84 -7.80 8.89 4.38
C PHE A 84 -8.54 7.73 5.06
N ILE A 85 -8.44 6.52 4.49
CA ILE A 85 -9.07 5.31 5.07
C ILE A 85 -8.54 5.03 6.47
N ASP A 86 -7.22 5.08 6.67
CA ASP A 86 -6.60 4.86 7.97
C ASP A 86 -7.06 5.92 9.00
N LEU A 87 -7.15 7.19 8.58
CA LEU A 87 -7.67 8.26 9.43
C LEU A 87 -9.15 8.06 9.78
N ALA A 88 -9.99 7.73 8.80
CA ALA A 88 -11.42 7.51 9.00
C ALA A 88 -11.68 6.35 9.96
N GLN A 89 -10.90 5.27 9.83
CA GLN A 89 -10.98 4.14 10.76
C GLN A 89 -10.60 4.56 12.19
N GLU A 90 -9.57 5.39 12.36
CA GLU A 90 -9.18 5.88 13.68
C GLU A 90 -10.26 6.79 14.30
N LEU A 91 -10.90 7.66 13.51
CA LEU A 91 -12.03 8.46 13.97
C LEU A 91 -13.22 7.58 14.42
N ILE A 92 -13.50 6.50 13.70
CA ILE A 92 -14.51 5.50 14.10
C ILE A 92 -14.12 4.84 15.43
N ASN A 93 -12.84 4.47 15.61
CA ASN A 93 -12.34 3.86 16.84
C ASN A 93 -12.47 4.81 18.04
N VAL A 94 -12.18 6.09 17.85
CA VAL A 94 -12.39 7.14 18.87
C VAL A 94 -13.85 7.19 19.29
N GLY A 95 -14.77 7.26 18.32
CA GLY A 95 -16.21 7.27 18.59
C GLY A 95 -16.72 5.98 19.26
N ALA A 96 -16.18 4.82 18.86
CA ALA A 96 -16.53 3.54 19.47
C ALA A 96 -16.05 3.44 20.93
N SER A 97 -14.89 4.03 21.25
CA SER A 97 -14.27 3.95 22.57
C SER A 97 -14.77 5.02 23.54
N HIS A 98 -15.08 6.22 23.04
CA HIS A 98 -15.41 7.39 23.86
C HIS A 98 -16.84 7.91 23.65
N GLY A 99 -17.62 7.28 22.77
CA GLY A 99 -18.98 7.70 22.43
C GLY A 99 -19.00 8.95 21.56
N HIS A 100 -20.07 9.74 21.69
CA HIS A 100 -20.23 10.96 20.90
C HIS A 100 -19.30 12.07 21.41
N VAL A 101 -18.26 12.38 20.63
CA VAL A 101 -17.27 13.43 20.93
C VAL A 101 -17.29 14.51 19.84
N PRO A 102 -17.13 15.81 20.20
CA PRO A 102 -17.04 16.88 19.21
C PRO A 102 -15.81 16.75 18.31
N SER A 103 -15.95 16.97 17.00
CA SER A 103 -14.85 16.86 16.02
C SER A 103 -13.67 17.78 16.33
N GLU A 104 -13.96 18.98 16.82
CA GLU A 104 -12.97 20.02 17.14
C GLU A 104 -12.09 19.62 18.34
N SER A 105 -12.60 18.71 19.18
CA SER A 105 -11.84 18.16 20.32
C SER A 105 -10.97 16.97 19.94
N VAL A 106 -11.25 16.33 18.80
CA VAL A 106 -10.54 15.14 18.31
C VAL A 106 -9.46 15.51 17.30
N LEU A 107 -9.76 16.45 16.39
CA LEU A 107 -8.85 16.83 15.32
C LEU A 107 -7.78 17.81 15.83
N PRO A 108 -6.49 17.55 15.57
CA PRO A 108 -5.43 18.45 15.97
C PRO A 108 -5.38 19.70 15.09
N ASP A 109 -4.89 20.80 15.66
CA ASP A 109 -4.64 22.05 14.92
C ASP A 109 -3.61 21.83 13.78
N PRO A 110 -3.76 22.52 12.62
CA PRO A 110 -2.83 22.39 11.49
C PRO A 110 -1.36 22.61 11.86
N THR A 111 -1.04 23.47 12.82
CA THR A 111 0.33 23.69 13.30
C THR A 111 0.88 22.46 14.03
N THR A 112 0.04 21.74 14.75
CA THR A 112 0.39 20.47 15.41
C THR A 112 0.69 19.39 14.36
N ILE A 113 -0.13 19.31 13.31
CA ILE A 113 0.11 18.39 12.18
C ILE A 113 1.44 18.73 11.49
N SER A 114 1.68 20.00 11.19
CA SER A 114 2.91 20.48 10.55
C SER A 114 4.15 20.13 11.37
N TRP A 115 4.11 20.39 12.68
CA TRP A 115 5.19 20.04 13.59
C TRP A 115 5.42 18.52 13.66
N LYS A 116 4.36 17.73 13.85
CA LYS A 116 4.47 16.26 13.86
C LYS A 116 5.02 15.70 12.54
N CYS A 117 4.62 16.27 11.41
CA CYS A 117 5.14 15.90 10.10
C CYS A 117 6.66 16.11 10.02
N LYS A 118 7.18 17.25 10.51
CA LYS A 118 8.62 17.52 10.56
C LYS A 118 9.36 16.51 11.43
N VAL A 119 8.80 16.18 12.60
CA VAL A 119 9.39 15.19 13.52
C VAL A 119 9.44 13.80 12.88
N ILE A 120 8.32 13.33 12.34
CA ILE A 120 8.23 12.02 11.67
C ILE A 120 9.18 11.97 10.46
N ALA A 121 9.24 13.03 9.65
CA ALA A 121 10.17 13.11 8.53
C ALA A 121 11.64 13.05 8.97
N ALA A 122 12.01 13.73 10.06
CA ALA A 122 13.35 13.65 10.63
C ALA A 122 13.70 12.23 11.10
N MET A 123 12.78 11.57 11.82
CA MET A 123 12.95 10.18 12.28
C MET A 123 13.10 9.22 11.09
N LYS A 124 12.20 9.30 10.11
CA LYS A 124 12.25 8.45 8.91
C LYS A 124 13.51 8.68 8.09
N ARG A 125 13.97 9.93 7.95
CA ARG A 125 15.29 10.22 7.34
C ARG A 125 16.42 9.54 8.09
N GLN A 126 16.39 9.54 9.43
CA GLN A 126 17.43 8.88 10.22
C GLN A 126 17.38 7.34 10.10
N ASP A 127 16.19 6.76 9.93
CA ASP A 127 16.05 5.32 9.64
C ASP A 127 16.64 4.99 8.27
N VAL A 128 16.29 5.76 7.23
CA VAL A 128 16.83 5.61 5.87
C VAL A 128 18.33 5.82 5.84
N VAL A 129 18.87 6.84 6.51
CA VAL A 129 20.31 7.07 6.63
C VAL A 129 20.99 5.88 7.29
N ARG A 130 20.41 5.30 8.36
CA ARG A 130 20.98 4.10 9.01
C ARG A 130 20.96 2.88 8.10
N GLU A 131 19.89 2.68 7.34
CA GLU A 131 19.82 1.61 6.33
C GLU A 131 20.86 1.81 5.23
N ILE A 132 20.95 3.01 4.67
CA ILE A 132 21.94 3.38 3.66
C ILE A 132 23.35 3.17 4.22
N SER A 133 23.68 3.71 5.40
CA SER A 133 25.01 3.57 6.00
C SER A 133 25.40 2.14 6.31
N ARG A 134 24.44 1.25 6.60
CA ARG A 134 24.69 -0.19 6.78
C ARG A 134 25.01 -0.90 5.46
N ASN A 135 24.49 -0.40 4.35
CA ASN A 135 24.70 -0.96 3.01
C ASN A 135 25.77 -0.21 2.20
N MET A 136 26.21 0.97 2.67
CA MET A 136 27.22 1.82 2.02
C MET A 136 28.62 1.66 2.62
N SER A 137 28.88 0.67 3.48
CA SER A 137 30.26 0.29 3.80
C SER A 137 31.01 -0.22 2.57
N ASP A 138 30.27 -0.73 1.59
CA ASP A 138 30.82 -1.24 0.33
C ASP A 138 30.51 -0.28 -0.81
N ILE A 139 31.49 -0.08 -1.68
CA ILE A 139 31.23 0.63 -2.92
C ILE A 139 30.45 -0.33 -3.81
N ILE A 140 29.18 -0.05 -4.03
CA ILE A 140 28.35 -0.85 -4.91
C ILE A 140 28.57 -0.41 -6.37
N LEU A 141 28.87 -1.37 -7.24
CA LEU A 141 28.82 -1.19 -8.69
C LEU A 141 27.50 -1.77 -9.21
N THR A 142 26.82 -1.02 -10.07
CA THR A 142 25.53 -1.41 -10.64
C THR A 142 25.61 -1.35 -12.16
N ILE A 143 25.20 -2.42 -12.83
CA ILE A 143 25.13 -2.50 -14.29
C ILE A 143 23.67 -2.50 -14.71
N THR A 144 23.28 -1.49 -15.48
CA THR A 144 21.97 -1.41 -16.15
C THR A 144 22.18 -1.45 -17.65
N CYS A 145 21.46 -2.34 -18.33
CA CYS A 145 21.48 -2.43 -19.79
C CYS A 145 20.29 -1.67 -20.37
N HIS A 146 20.58 -0.85 -21.38
CA HIS A 146 19.60 -0.11 -22.14
C HIS A 146 19.63 -0.59 -23.59
N TYR A 147 18.46 -0.90 -24.16
CA TYR A 147 18.36 -1.31 -25.55
C TYR A 147 17.02 -0.87 -26.15
N ILE A 148 16.99 -0.75 -27.47
CA ILE A 148 15.78 -0.43 -28.23
C ILE A 148 15.28 -1.73 -28.86
N THR A 149 14.00 -2.02 -28.67
CA THR A 149 13.34 -3.19 -29.27
C THR A 149 12.99 -2.94 -30.74
N PRO A 150 12.67 -3.99 -31.53
CA PRO A 150 12.25 -3.82 -32.93
C PRO A 150 11.02 -2.91 -33.13
N ASP A 151 10.17 -2.75 -32.11
CA ASP A 151 9.04 -1.82 -32.09
C ASP A 151 9.43 -0.41 -31.59
N PHE A 152 10.72 -0.06 -31.63
CA PHE A 152 11.27 1.24 -31.25
C PHE A 152 10.97 1.69 -29.82
N LYS A 153 10.86 0.74 -28.88
CA LYS A 153 10.71 1.05 -27.46
C LYS A 153 12.03 0.94 -26.73
N LEU A 154 12.39 1.99 -25.99
CA LEU A 154 13.50 1.95 -25.07
C LEU A 154 13.14 1.02 -23.89
N LYS A 155 14.03 0.07 -23.61
CA LYS A 155 13.97 -0.80 -22.44
C LYS A 155 15.21 -0.57 -21.60
N ASN A 156 15.02 -0.57 -20.29
CA ASN A 156 16.08 -0.60 -19.29
C ASN A 156 15.89 -1.85 -18.42
N ARG A 157 17.00 -2.53 -18.13
CA ARG A 157 17.04 -3.70 -17.26
C ARG A 157 18.24 -3.60 -16.34
N LEU A 158 17.98 -3.65 -15.04
CA LEU A 158 19.03 -3.90 -14.06
C LEU A 158 19.56 -5.31 -14.33
N LEU A 159 20.85 -5.42 -14.69
CA LEU A 159 21.48 -6.70 -14.93
C LEU A 159 22.00 -7.27 -13.62
N ILE A 160 22.80 -6.49 -12.90
CA ILE A 160 23.42 -6.91 -11.65
C ILE A 160 23.83 -5.71 -10.80
N MET A 161 23.87 -5.94 -9.49
CA MET A 161 24.36 -5.03 -8.47
C MET A 161 25.24 -5.83 -7.53
N PHE A 162 26.48 -5.38 -7.31
CA PHE A 162 27.43 -6.11 -6.47
C PHE A 162 28.35 -5.15 -5.69
N PRO A 163 28.77 -5.53 -4.48
CA PRO A 163 29.77 -4.78 -3.73
C PRO A 163 31.14 -4.92 -4.41
N HIS A 164 31.92 -3.85 -4.43
CA HIS A 164 33.31 -3.85 -4.83
C HIS A 164 34.17 -3.70 -3.58
N GLU A 165 34.63 -4.84 -3.07
CA GLU A 165 35.31 -4.96 -1.77
C GLU A 165 36.81 -4.62 -1.85
N GLU A 166 37.40 -4.65 -3.05
CA GLU A 166 38.83 -4.38 -3.26
C GLU A 166 39.14 -2.91 -3.59
N ALA A 167 40.43 -2.54 -3.45
CA ALA A 167 40.94 -1.26 -3.92
C ALA A 167 40.60 -1.04 -5.42
N LYS A 168 39.90 0.05 -5.71
CA LYS A 168 39.44 0.43 -7.06
C LYS A 168 40.60 0.76 -8.00
N THR A 169 41.22 -0.22 -8.62
CA THR A 169 42.10 0.01 -9.78
C THR A 169 41.35 -0.33 -11.07
N GLY A 170 41.68 0.31 -12.19
CA GLY A 170 41.04 0.04 -13.48
C GLY A 170 41.01 -1.46 -13.84
N ASP A 171 42.13 -2.15 -13.69
CA ASP A 171 42.23 -3.59 -14.01
C ASP A 171 41.30 -4.48 -13.17
N LYS A 172 41.11 -4.13 -11.90
CA LYS A 172 40.22 -4.86 -11.00
C LYS A 172 38.76 -4.65 -11.36
N ILE A 173 38.38 -3.41 -11.63
CA ILE A 173 37.03 -3.08 -12.09
C ILE A 173 36.74 -3.80 -13.41
N GLN A 174 37.69 -3.80 -14.35
CA GLN A 174 37.52 -4.49 -15.63
C GLN A 174 37.33 -6.00 -15.47
N ARG A 175 38.17 -6.66 -14.66
CA ARG A 175 38.02 -8.10 -14.37
C ARG A 175 36.69 -8.41 -13.72
N GLU A 176 36.26 -7.57 -12.77
CA GLU A 176 34.99 -7.77 -12.09
C GLU A 176 33.81 -7.63 -13.07
N LEU A 177 33.82 -6.61 -13.95
CA LEU A 177 32.81 -6.48 -15.00
C LEU A 177 32.74 -7.73 -15.90
N GLN A 178 33.90 -8.27 -16.30
CA GLN A 178 33.96 -9.49 -17.09
C GLN A 178 33.42 -10.70 -16.33
N GLN A 179 33.82 -10.87 -15.07
CA GLN A 179 33.35 -11.97 -14.23
C GLN A 179 31.83 -11.93 -14.04
N GLN A 180 31.27 -10.76 -13.76
CA GLN A 180 29.83 -10.62 -13.52
C GLN A 180 29.02 -10.81 -14.81
N LEU A 181 29.47 -10.28 -15.95
CA LEU A 181 28.73 -10.44 -17.20
C LEU A 181 28.89 -11.83 -17.81
N VAL A 182 30.11 -12.38 -17.83
CA VAL A 182 30.39 -13.65 -18.50
C VAL A 182 30.08 -14.83 -17.59
N SER A 183 30.69 -14.87 -16.40
CA SER A 183 30.60 -16.04 -15.53
C SER A 183 29.28 -16.12 -14.77
N VAL A 184 28.74 -14.97 -14.29
CA VAL A 184 27.51 -14.95 -13.49
C VAL A 184 26.27 -14.86 -14.37
N LEU A 185 26.24 -13.94 -15.35
CA LEU A 185 25.08 -13.73 -16.22
C LEU A 185 25.09 -14.58 -17.50
N GLY A 186 26.20 -15.26 -17.81
CA GLY A 186 26.29 -16.18 -18.94
C GLY A 186 26.41 -15.51 -20.30
N PHE A 187 26.84 -14.24 -20.37
CA PHE A 187 27.11 -13.60 -21.66
C PHE A 187 28.39 -14.14 -22.30
N ASP A 188 28.46 -14.07 -23.63
CA ASP A 188 29.69 -14.32 -24.37
C ASP A 188 30.77 -13.27 -24.03
N ALA A 189 32.04 -13.66 -24.00
CA ALA A 189 33.14 -12.75 -23.65
C ALA A 189 33.24 -11.53 -24.58
N ALA A 190 32.81 -11.63 -25.84
CA ALA A 190 32.79 -10.50 -26.76
C ALA A 190 31.70 -9.46 -26.42
N VAL A 191 30.82 -9.72 -25.46
CA VAL A 191 29.75 -8.79 -25.04
C VAL A 191 30.31 -7.43 -24.64
N MET A 192 31.48 -7.42 -23.98
CA MET A 192 32.14 -6.18 -23.52
C MET A 192 32.39 -5.19 -24.66
N ASN A 193 32.72 -5.70 -25.86
CA ASN A 193 32.99 -4.90 -27.06
C ASN A 193 31.71 -4.49 -27.81
N LYS A 194 30.56 -5.10 -27.50
CA LYS A 194 29.27 -4.78 -28.12
C LYS A 194 28.50 -3.69 -27.38
N PHE A 195 28.86 -3.44 -26.13
CA PHE A 195 28.24 -2.40 -25.32
C PHE A 195 28.91 -1.05 -25.56
N VAL A 196 28.06 -0.01 -25.58
CA VAL A 196 28.49 1.36 -25.35
C VAL A 196 28.33 1.61 -23.85
N TRP A 197 29.46 1.79 -23.17
CA TRP A 197 29.50 1.99 -21.73
C TRP A 197 29.25 3.45 -21.40
N VAL A 198 28.46 3.72 -20.35
CA VAL A 198 28.22 5.08 -19.86
C VAL A 198 28.51 5.11 -18.37
N THR A 199 29.49 5.90 -17.94
CA THR A 199 29.90 6.02 -16.52
C THR A 199 30.26 7.46 -16.18
N ASP A 200 30.45 7.76 -14.89
CA ASP A 200 31.09 9.02 -14.50
C ASP A 200 32.55 9.10 -15.00
N GLN A 201 33.16 10.27 -14.80
CA GLN A 201 34.56 10.53 -15.16
C GLN A 201 35.54 10.10 -14.05
N GLY A 202 35.17 9.12 -13.21
CA GLY A 202 36.06 8.57 -12.21
C GLY A 202 37.28 7.91 -12.85
N SER A 203 38.49 8.34 -12.48
CA SER A 203 39.74 7.89 -13.12
C SER A 203 39.88 6.37 -13.25
N ASN A 204 39.44 5.62 -12.24
CA ASN A 204 39.54 4.17 -12.22
C ASN A 204 38.52 3.48 -13.15
N ILE A 205 37.28 3.96 -13.21
CA ILE A 205 36.27 3.37 -14.12
C ILE A 205 36.60 3.71 -15.58
N ILE A 206 37.11 4.92 -15.83
CA ILE A 206 37.65 5.30 -17.13
C ILE A 206 38.80 4.37 -17.52
N ALA A 207 39.80 4.19 -16.64
CA ALA A 207 40.92 3.28 -16.90
C ALA A 207 40.47 1.84 -17.21
N ALA A 208 39.45 1.34 -16.50
CA ALA A 208 38.88 0.01 -16.74
C ALA A 208 38.24 -0.15 -18.12
N LEU A 209 37.68 0.94 -18.65
CA LEU A 209 36.88 0.94 -19.87
C LEU A 209 37.62 1.52 -21.09
N VAL A 210 38.87 1.96 -20.94
CA VAL A 210 39.75 2.42 -22.05
C VAL A 210 39.70 1.51 -23.28
N PRO A 211 39.68 0.17 -23.16
CA PRO A 211 39.66 -0.70 -24.34
C PRO A 211 38.31 -0.76 -25.08
N TYR A 212 37.24 -0.19 -24.53
CA TYR A 212 35.87 -0.34 -25.03
C TYR A 212 35.27 0.99 -25.47
N CYS A 213 34.13 0.93 -26.18
CA CYS A 213 33.37 2.13 -26.50
C CYS A 213 32.73 2.69 -25.22
N HIS A 214 33.11 3.91 -24.85
CA HIS A 214 32.69 4.57 -23.62
C HIS A 214 32.25 6.02 -23.89
N LEU A 215 31.21 6.45 -23.15
CA LEU A 215 30.70 7.81 -23.14
C LEU A 215 30.65 8.33 -21.70
N ASP A 216 30.94 9.61 -21.54
CA ASP A 216 30.80 10.28 -20.25
C ASP A 216 29.34 10.49 -19.87
N CYS A 217 29.04 10.21 -18.59
CA CYS A 217 27.77 10.55 -17.97
C CYS A 217 27.57 12.07 -17.99
N GLN A 218 26.55 12.52 -18.74
CA GLN A 218 26.25 13.95 -18.88
C GLN A 218 25.81 14.56 -17.56
N ASP A 219 25.13 13.82 -16.67
CA ASP A 219 24.77 14.32 -15.34
C ASP A 219 26.01 14.68 -14.51
N HIS A 220 27.08 13.87 -14.61
CA HIS A 220 28.34 14.16 -13.94
C HIS A 220 29.05 15.38 -14.55
N VAL A 221 29.03 15.51 -15.87
CA VAL A 221 29.59 16.66 -16.59
C VAL A 221 28.84 17.94 -16.21
N TYR A 222 27.51 17.94 -16.27
CA TYR A 222 26.69 19.09 -15.87
C TYR A 222 26.91 19.46 -14.40
N ASN A 223 26.93 18.47 -13.50
CA ASN A 223 27.18 18.74 -12.08
C ASN A 223 28.56 19.37 -11.86
N THR A 224 29.58 18.94 -12.60
CA THR A 224 30.92 19.55 -12.56
C THR A 224 30.87 21.00 -13.06
N VAL A 225 30.19 21.24 -14.19
CA VAL A 225 30.02 22.59 -14.75
C VAL A 225 29.25 23.52 -13.80
N PHE A 226 28.20 23.04 -13.13
CA PHE A 226 27.42 23.87 -12.20
C PHE A 226 28.08 24.07 -10.84
N LYS A 227 29.05 23.22 -10.47
CA LYS A 227 29.82 23.37 -9.22
C LYS A 227 31.00 24.34 -9.34
N HIS A 228 31.45 24.61 -10.55
CA HIS A 228 32.57 25.52 -10.86
C HIS A 228 32.06 26.83 -11.48
#